data_AF-A0A7Y7U512-F1
#
_entry.id   AF-A0A7Y7U512-F1
#
_cell.length_a   1.000
_cell.length_b   1.000
_cell.length_c   1.000
_cell.angle_alpha   90.00
_cell.angle_beta   90.00
_cell.angle_gamma   90.00
#
_symmetry.space_group_name_H-M   'P 1'
#
loop_
_entity.id
_entity.type
_entity.pdbx_description
1 polymer ?
#
loop_
_entity_poly.entity_id
_entity_poly.type
_entity_poly.pdbx_seq_one_letter_code
_entity_poly.pdbx_strand_id
1 'polypeptide(L)'
;MPHLPRLLSGASGLLLAAGLLPACSPLPKVLKAAQTGQSITVAPAVLESNGQQVRFEVTAKVPAAHLRKGAAYNVALSYRYQNGLREDTVGRLTFLSGEFVYDEQQKNMLVIRREFTFPYAPQKSPGQLLARPDARLTKPNGARLKGPEIVLARGILTTSQLVVRQDSLLTLLPETVSNDRSGTRVLPFYFDAGKAEIRNFLGTNVAALEDFIEANQRTEKVMIVAGHSPDSLDRHDPRLPDRRVQALTNYYKKRVNEASYLNKVSNIDFETEAYRRRWDLFLSKVQQSALKPAQIDSVVLLINDSPGTFAEKEKRLHSLSFFDYLEQYIYPVLRFGTVSVRYTAPKRYDSEVYLLSKKIVEKQTEADALTPEELRYSASLTPLLAEKQRIFETAVANTGAWQAYYNLGAVLLMRSEKETNPKVVRAYQRRAAVNFTLAAHRNPTAELFYRVATAYHRANDQTEARQSYDYAIKLGGTPAMLSKAFADKAALEIEMGKPDEALRSLSYSDPRSYQNLMNRALIYVLKGNYPGAAAIYEEALALRPQDPLVYYSLAITAARQHNEAATALHLRRAVGLDRSYANRAVEDLEFREFTKGKQFLEALR
;
A
#
# COMPACT_ATOMS: atom_id res chain seq x y z
N MET A 1 -51.56 -44.76 61.65
CA MET A 1 -52.45 -43.86 62.43
C MET A 1 -51.71 -42.56 62.71
N PRO A 2 -52.38 -41.40 62.80
CA PRO A 2 -53.72 -41.04 62.31
C PRO A 2 -53.58 -39.95 61.20
N HIS A 3 -54.55 -39.12 60.77
CA HIS A 3 -56.01 -39.04 60.99
C HIS A 3 -56.71 -38.75 59.64
N LEU A 4 -57.94 -39.25 59.48
CA LEU A 4 -59.02 -38.68 58.65
C LEU A 4 -60.05 -38.06 59.64
N PRO A 5 -60.91 -37.09 59.26
CA PRO A 5 -61.99 -37.33 58.28
C PRO A 5 -62.60 -36.14 57.47
N ARG A 6 -63.24 -36.48 56.33
CA ARG A 6 -64.52 -35.95 55.74
C ARG A 6 -64.65 -34.42 55.47
N LEU A 7 -65.28 -33.96 54.38
CA LEU A 7 -66.67 -34.21 53.96
C LEU A 7 -66.89 -34.12 52.43
N LEU A 8 -68.04 -34.65 51.97
CA LEU A 8 -68.50 -34.61 50.57
C LEU A 8 -69.44 -33.43 50.28
N SER A 9 -69.27 -32.81 49.11
CA SER A 9 -70.33 -32.39 48.17
C SER A 9 -69.64 -31.91 46.87
N GLY A 10 -70.09 -32.20 45.65
CA GLY A 10 -71.43 -32.65 45.24
C GLY A 10 -72.05 -31.63 44.29
N ALA A 11 -71.41 -31.35 43.15
CA ALA A 11 -71.92 -30.43 42.14
C ALA A 11 -71.52 -30.88 40.72
N SER A 12 -72.51 -31.31 39.94
CA SER A 12 -72.35 -31.75 38.55
C SER A 12 -72.10 -30.56 37.62
N GLY A 13 -70.87 -30.37 37.16
CA GLY A 13 -70.52 -29.38 36.14
C GLY A 13 -70.54 -29.99 34.73
N LEU A 14 -71.32 -29.40 33.81
CA LEU A 14 -71.38 -29.85 32.42
C LEU A 14 -69.99 -29.83 31.75
N LEU A 15 -69.60 -30.96 31.16
CA LEU A 15 -68.52 -31.04 30.18
C LEU A 15 -68.97 -30.36 28.87
N LEU A 16 -68.85 -29.03 28.83
CA LEU A 16 -68.89 -28.26 27.59
C LEU A 16 -67.64 -28.57 26.77
N ALA A 17 -67.74 -29.57 25.91
CA ALA A 17 -66.74 -29.90 24.91
C ALA A 17 -66.67 -28.77 23.86
N ALA A 18 -65.93 -27.71 24.20
CA ALA A 18 -65.62 -26.61 23.29
C ALA A 18 -64.75 -27.14 22.15
N GLY A 19 -65.39 -27.49 21.02
CA GLY A 19 -64.71 -27.90 19.80
C GLY A 19 -63.76 -26.80 19.34
N LEU A 20 -62.45 -27.04 19.49
CA LEU A 20 -61.40 -26.20 18.94
C LEU A 20 -61.41 -26.32 17.41
N LEU A 21 -62.30 -25.57 16.77
CA LEU A 21 -62.25 -25.32 15.33
C LEU A 21 -60.84 -24.80 14.99
N PRO A 22 -60.13 -25.38 14.01
CA PRO A 22 -58.81 -24.90 13.64
C PRO A 22 -58.92 -23.46 13.17
N ALA A 23 -58.30 -22.53 13.92
CA ALA A 23 -58.33 -21.12 13.60
C ALA A 23 -57.66 -20.90 12.23
N CYS A 24 -58.48 -20.75 11.19
CA CYS A 24 -58.05 -20.62 9.80
C CYS A 24 -57.00 -19.50 9.67
N SER A 25 -55.75 -19.91 9.45
CA SER A 25 -54.60 -19.01 9.32
C SER A 25 -54.92 -17.89 8.32
N PRO A 26 -54.66 -16.61 8.64
CA PRO A 26 -54.97 -15.50 7.75
C PRO A 26 -54.08 -15.48 6.50
N LEU A 27 -52.96 -16.21 6.50
CA LEU A 27 -51.89 -16.11 5.50
C LEU A 27 -52.35 -16.35 4.05
N PRO A 28 -53.17 -17.37 3.71
CA PRO A 28 -53.66 -17.55 2.34
C PRO A 28 -54.55 -16.39 1.88
N LYS A 29 -55.35 -15.81 2.79
CA LYS A 29 -56.20 -14.64 2.49
C LYS A 29 -55.37 -13.38 2.29
N VAL A 30 -54.33 -13.15 3.11
CA VAL A 30 -53.37 -12.04 2.94
C VAL A 30 -52.63 -12.18 1.61
N LEU A 31 -52.03 -13.36 1.34
CA LEU A 31 -51.24 -13.61 0.15
C LEU A 31 -52.07 -13.44 -1.13
N LYS A 32 -53.27 -14.04 -1.20
CA LYS A 32 -54.17 -13.91 -2.35
C LYS A 32 -54.65 -12.47 -2.54
N ALA A 33 -55.04 -11.77 -1.48
CA ALA A 33 -55.50 -10.38 -1.56
C ALA A 33 -54.38 -9.42 -1.99
N ALA A 34 -53.13 -9.69 -1.59
CA ALA A 34 -51.98 -8.91 -2.04
C ALA A 34 -51.66 -9.16 -3.52
N GLN A 35 -51.70 -10.42 -3.97
CA GLN A 35 -51.32 -10.78 -5.34
C GLN A 35 -52.38 -10.42 -6.40
N THR A 36 -53.66 -10.29 -6.01
CA THR A 36 -54.76 -9.98 -6.94
C THR A 36 -54.70 -8.51 -7.37
N GLY A 37 -54.03 -8.23 -8.49
CA GLY A 37 -53.77 -6.86 -8.96
C GLY A 37 -52.40 -6.30 -8.52
N GLN A 38 -51.50 -7.15 -8.04
CA GLN A 38 -50.12 -6.76 -7.75
C GLN A 38 -49.37 -6.32 -9.02
N SER A 39 -48.53 -5.29 -8.88
CA SER A 39 -47.45 -4.99 -9.81
C SER A 39 -46.13 -4.86 -9.03
N ILE A 40 -45.06 -5.46 -9.54
CA ILE A 40 -43.69 -5.26 -9.03
C ILE A 40 -42.83 -4.95 -10.24
N THR A 41 -42.21 -3.77 -10.25
CA THR A 41 -41.34 -3.32 -11.33
C THR A 41 -39.97 -2.96 -10.80
N VAL A 42 -38.97 -3.00 -11.68
CA VAL A 42 -37.59 -2.63 -11.40
C VAL A 42 -37.13 -1.56 -12.39
N ALA A 43 -36.38 -0.57 -11.89
CA ALA A 43 -35.78 0.49 -12.67
C ALA A 43 -34.25 0.56 -12.38
N PRO A 44 -33.38 0.48 -13.40
CA PRO A 44 -33.67 0.21 -14.81
C PRO A 44 -34.22 -1.22 -15.05
N ALA A 45 -34.98 -1.40 -16.14
CA ALA A 45 -35.59 -2.68 -16.49
C ALA A 45 -34.56 -3.75 -16.92
N VAL A 46 -33.41 -3.30 -17.45
CA VAL A 46 -32.19 -4.10 -17.59
C VAL A 46 -31.20 -3.59 -16.56
N LEU A 47 -30.75 -4.46 -15.65
CA LEU A 47 -29.76 -4.08 -14.64
C LEU A 47 -28.42 -3.77 -15.30
N GLU A 48 -27.70 -2.78 -14.79
CA GLU A 48 -26.36 -2.42 -15.25
C GLU A 48 -25.41 -2.33 -14.05
N SER A 49 -24.16 -2.76 -14.25
CA SER A 49 -23.10 -2.51 -13.27
C SER A 49 -22.68 -1.04 -13.32
N ASN A 50 -22.72 -0.35 -12.19
CA ASN A 50 -22.16 0.98 -12.00
C ASN A 50 -20.88 0.84 -11.16
N GLY A 51 -19.74 0.71 -11.84
CA GLY A 51 -18.52 0.21 -11.22
C GLY A 51 -18.74 -1.20 -10.65
N GLN A 52 -18.19 -1.49 -9.47
CA GLN A 52 -18.32 -2.80 -8.81
C GLN A 52 -19.67 -3.02 -8.09
N GLN A 53 -20.70 -2.20 -8.35
CA GLN A 53 -22.02 -2.30 -7.74
C GLN A 53 -23.12 -2.37 -8.79
N VAL A 54 -24.17 -3.15 -8.56
CA VAL A 54 -25.43 -3.08 -9.32
C VAL A 54 -26.43 -2.32 -8.47
N ARG A 55 -26.97 -1.21 -8.98
CA ARG A 55 -27.95 -0.35 -8.29
C ARG A 55 -29.26 -0.33 -9.08
N PHE A 56 -30.38 -0.42 -8.37
CA PHE A 56 -31.72 -0.38 -8.96
C PHE A 56 -32.77 -0.01 -7.93
N GLU A 57 -33.87 0.56 -8.39
CA GLU A 57 -35.08 0.77 -7.60
C GLU A 57 -36.07 -0.38 -7.83
N VAL A 58 -36.73 -0.85 -6.78
CA VAL A 58 -37.94 -1.68 -6.90
C VAL A 58 -39.15 -0.88 -6.44
N THR A 59 -40.16 -0.82 -7.30
CA THR A 59 -41.49 -0.30 -6.96
C THR A 59 -42.47 -1.47 -6.89
N ALA A 60 -43.09 -1.68 -5.72
CA ALA A 60 -44.17 -2.65 -5.54
C ALA A 60 -45.49 -1.95 -5.26
N LYS A 61 -46.50 -2.20 -6.09
CA LYS A 61 -47.89 -1.77 -5.92
C LYS A 61 -48.76 -2.97 -5.54
N VAL A 62 -49.50 -2.88 -4.43
CA VAL A 62 -50.23 -4.02 -3.83
C VAL A 62 -51.57 -3.54 -3.24
N PRO A 63 -52.72 -4.21 -3.46
CA PRO A 63 -54.01 -3.75 -2.94
C PRO A 63 -54.07 -3.71 -1.41
N ALA A 64 -54.62 -2.65 -0.83
CA ALA A 64 -54.74 -2.44 0.62
C ALA A 64 -55.57 -3.53 1.33
N ALA A 65 -56.42 -4.25 0.60
CA ALA A 65 -57.25 -5.35 1.10
C ALA A 65 -56.47 -6.52 1.72
N HIS A 66 -55.14 -6.59 1.53
CA HIS A 66 -54.30 -7.59 2.18
C HIS A 66 -53.94 -7.27 3.64
N LEU A 67 -54.05 -6.01 4.07
CA LEU A 67 -53.69 -5.59 5.43
C LEU A 67 -54.58 -6.29 6.46
N ARG A 68 -53.97 -7.05 7.38
CA ARG A 68 -54.68 -7.75 8.47
C ARG A 68 -53.87 -7.69 9.76
N LYS A 69 -54.55 -7.42 10.88
CA LYS A 69 -53.94 -7.42 12.22
C LYS A 69 -53.24 -8.76 12.49
N GLY A 70 -51.98 -8.71 12.92
CA GLY A 70 -51.17 -9.90 13.24
C GLY A 70 -50.51 -10.60 12.04
N ALA A 71 -50.65 -10.07 10.81
CA ALA A 71 -49.97 -10.58 9.63
C ALA A 71 -49.30 -9.44 8.82
N ALA A 72 -48.25 -9.79 8.08
CA ALA A 72 -47.52 -8.89 7.20
C ALA A 72 -47.30 -9.55 5.84
N TYR A 73 -47.40 -8.76 4.78
CA TYR A 73 -47.04 -9.17 3.43
C TYR A 73 -45.65 -8.63 3.08
N ASN A 74 -44.78 -9.48 2.53
CA ASN A 74 -43.41 -9.13 2.19
C ASN A 74 -43.16 -9.48 0.72
N VAL A 75 -42.31 -8.69 0.07
CA VAL A 75 -41.68 -9.04 -1.21
C VAL A 75 -40.19 -9.21 -0.93
N ALA A 76 -39.73 -10.46 -0.83
CA ALA A 76 -38.31 -10.75 -0.68
C ALA A 76 -37.61 -10.66 -2.04
N LEU A 77 -36.44 -10.03 -2.09
CA LEU A 77 -35.63 -9.88 -3.29
C LEU A 77 -34.37 -10.74 -3.19
N SER A 78 -34.10 -11.53 -4.22
CA SER A 78 -32.88 -12.32 -4.35
C SER A 78 -32.32 -12.27 -5.77
N TYR A 79 -31.01 -12.51 -5.90
CA TYR A 79 -30.33 -12.59 -7.19
C TYR A 79 -29.80 -13.99 -7.41
N ARG A 80 -30.33 -14.70 -8.41
CA ARG A 80 -30.01 -16.10 -8.74
C ARG A 80 -29.05 -16.15 -9.93
N TYR A 81 -27.96 -16.91 -9.81
CA TYR A 81 -26.86 -16.95 -10.79
C TYR A 81 -26.20 -18.34 -10.82
N GLN A 82 -25.16 -18.53 -11.64
CA GLN A 82 -24.52 -19.83 -11.89
C GLN A 82 -25.56 -20.93 -12.21
N ASN A 83 -26.39 -20.68 -13.24
CA ASN A 83 -27.44 -21.61 -13.69
C ASN A 83 -28.43 -22.07 -12.60
N GLY A 84 -28.62 -21.25 -11.56
CA GLY A 84 -29.53 -21.53 -10.44
C GLY A 84 -28.88 -22.16 -9.21
N LEU A 85 -27.57 -22.47 -9.26
CA LEU A 85 -26.84 -23.09 -8.15
C LEU A 85 -26.58 -22.13 -6.98
N ARG A 86 -26.65 -20.82 -7.20
CA ARG A 86 -26.49 -19.80 -6.16
C ARG A 86 -27.58 -18.75 -6.18
N GLU A 87 -27.95 -18.29 -5.00
CA GLU A 87 -28.95 -17.25 -4.78
C GLU A 87 -28.52 -16.36 -3.60
N ASP A 88 -28.22 -15.10 -3.89
CA ASP A 88 -27.88 -14.11 -2.86
C ASP A 88 -29.14 -13.37 -2.42
N THR A 89 -29.33 -13.15 -1.12
CA THR A 89 -30.40 -12.27 -0.63
C THR A 89 -30.02 -10.81 -0.88
N VAL A 90 -30.88 -10.07 -1.58
CA VAL A 90 -30.64 -8.64 -1.88
C VAL A 90 -31.38 -7.74 -0.89
N GLY A 91 -32.60 -8.10 -0.49
CA GLY A 91 -33.38 -7.28 0.44
C GLY A 91 -34.83 -7.70 0.55
N ARG A 92 -35.68 -6.79 1.07
CA ARG A 92 -37.13 -6.96 1.08
C ARG A 92 -37.89 -5.65 1.17
N LEU A 93 -39.10 -5.67 0.61
CA LEU A 93 -40.17 -4.71 0.89
C LEU A 93 -41.14 -5.37 1.87
N THR A 94 -41.64 -4.63 2.86
CA THR A 94 -42.53 -5.15 3.90
C THR A 94 -43.72 -4.21 4.05
N PHE A 95 -44.92 -4.67 3.71
CA PHE A 95 -46.16 -3.90 3.83
C PHE A 95 -46.66 -3.97 5.29
N LEU A 96 -46.09 -3.09 6.12
CA LEU A 96 -46.51 -2.78 7.48
C LEU A 96 -46.89 -1.29 7.56
N SER A 97 -47.72 -0.93 8.54
CA SER A 97 -48.10 0.47 8.77
C SER A 97 -46.85 1.33 8.97
N GLY A 98 -46.73 2.42 8.22
CA GLY A 98 -45.56 3.31 8.20
C GLY A 98 -44.50 2.99 7.12
N GLU A 99 -44.54 1.83 6.47
CA GLU A 99 -43.55 1.42 5.44
C GLU A 99 -44.03 1.67 3.99
N PHE A 100 -45.28 2.11 3.79
CA PHE A 100 -45.90 2.32 2.48
C PHE A 100 -46.67 3.64 2.40
N VAL A 101 -46.90 4.12 1.18
CA VAL A 101 -47.85 5.20 0.85
C VAL A 101 -49.05 4.64 0.08
N TYR A 102 -50.12 5.41 -0.05
CA TYR A 102 -51.21 5.08 -0.99
C TYR A 102 -50.86 5.56 -2.40
N ASP A 103 -51.32 4.83 -3.42
CA ASP A 103 -51.20 5.29 -4.81
C ASP A 103 -52.12 6.49 -5.06
N GLU A 104 -51.59 7.53 -5.72
CA GLU A 104 -52.29 8.80 -5.95
C GLU A 104 -53.51 8.64 -6.87
N GLN A 105 -53.43 7.73 -7.85
CA GLN A 105 -54.50 7.47 -8.82
C GLN A 105 -55.43 6.36 -8.33
N GLN A 106 -54.88 5.33 -7.68
CA GLN A 106 -55.61 4.16 -7.21
C GLN A 106 -55.54 4.07 -5.67
N LYS A 107 -56.35 4.86 -4.96
CA LYS A 107 -56.35 4.92 -3.47
C LYS A 107 -56.60 3.60 -2.75
N ASN A 108 -56.99 2.53 -3.45
CA ASN A 108 -57.08 1.16 -2.94
C ASN A 108 -55.75 0.38 -3.03
N MET A 109 -54.70 0.95 -3.61
CA MET A 109 -53.36 0.38 -3.78
C MET A 109 -52.37 1.04 -2.82
N LEU A 110 -51.46 0.22 -2.28
CA LEU A 110 -50.33 0.62 -1.47
C LEU A 110 -49.06 0.54 -2.32
N VAL A 111 -48.17 1.51 -2.17
CA VAL A 111 -46.92 1.61 -2.91
C VAL A 111 -45.75 1.61 -1.93
N ILE A 112 -44.76 0.75 -2.19
CA ILE A 112 -43.41 0.88 -1.63
C ILE A 112 -42.43 1.04 -2.78
N ARG A 113 -41.63 2.08 -2.72
CA ARG A 113 -40.52 2.39 -3.62
C ARG A 113 -39.24 2.41 -2.78
N ARG A 114 -38.21 1.65 -3.18
CA ARG A 114 -36.95 1.55 -2.43
C ARG A 114 -35.79 1.19 -3.36
N GLU A 115 -34.66 1.87 -3.17
CA GLU A 115 -33.40 1.52 -3.82
C GLU A 115 -32.76 0.30 -3.17
N PHE A 116 -32.12 -0.52 -3.99
CA PHE A 116 -31.32 -1.66 -3.60
C PHE A 116 -29.97 -1.63 -4.33
N THR A 117 -28.96 -2.21 -3.69
CA THR A 117 -27.65 -2.44 -4.31
C THR A 117 -27.11 -3.80 -3.91
N PHE A 118 -26.35 -4.43 -4.80
CA PHE A 118 -25.52 -5.59 -4.47
C PHE A 118 -24.19 -5.52 -5.22
N PRO A 119 -23.09 -6.08 -4.67
CA PRO A 119 -21.79 -6.07 -5.34
C PRO A 119 -21.83 -6.92 -6.61
N TYR A 120 -21.28 -6.38 -7.69
CA TYR A 120 -21.05 -7.13 -8.91
C TYR A 120 -19.93 -8.17 -8.71
N ALA A 121 -20.02 -9.27 -9.44
CA ALA A 121 -18.96 -10.26 -9.60
C ALA A 121 -19.17 -10.97 -10.95
N PRO A 122 -18.12 -11.34 -11.71
CA PRO A 122 -18.27 -11.92 -13.06
C PRO A 122 -19.26 -13.09 -13.13
N GLN A 123 -19.19 -14.00 -12.16
CA GLN A 123 -20.10 -15.16 -12.01
C GLN A 123 -21.59 -14.83 -11.86
N LYS A 124 -21.96 -13.56 -11.64
CA LYS A 124 -23.37 -13.10 -11.58
C LYS A 124 -23.97 -12.86 -12.96
N SER A 125 -23.16 -12.78 -14.01
CA SER A 125 -23.66 -12.77 -15.39
C SER A 125 -23.41 -14.14 -16.05
N PRO A 126 -24.41 -14.76 -16.70
CA PRO A 126 -25.83 -14.42 -16.65
C PRO A 126 -26.47 -14.77 -15.29
N GLY A 127 -27.54 -14.05 -14.95
CA GLY A 127 -28.29 -14.22 -13.70
C GLY A 127 -29.70 -13.64 -13.79
N GLN A 128 -30.46 -13.66 -12.69
CA GLN A 128 -31.83 -13.16 -12.63
C GLN A 128 -32.12 -12.49 -11.28
N LEU A 129 -32.73 -11.31 -11.32
CA LEU A 129 -33.32 -10.68 -10.14
C LEU A 129 -34.74 -11.23 -9.95
N LEU A 130 -35.01 -11.76 -8.75
CA LEU A 130 -36.25 -12.43 -8.40
C LEU A 130 -36.95 -11.70 -7.26
N ALA A 131 -38.26 -11.57 -7.38
CA ALA A 131 -39.16 -11.26 -6.28
C ALA A 131 -39.91 -12.52 -5.85
N ARG A 132 -39.89 -12.83 -4.55
CA ARG A 132 -40.67 -13.90 -3.94
C ARG A 132 -41.58 -13.32 -2.86
N PRO A 133 -42.86 -13.07 -3.17
CA PRO A 133 -43.90 -12.77 -2.19
C PRO A 133 -43.96 -13.78 -1.03
N ASP A 134 -44.21 -13.29 0.17
CA ASP A 134 -44.64 -14.13 1.29
C ASP A 134 -45.61 -13.39 2.23
N ALA A 135 -46.56 -14.12 2.80
CA ALA A 135 -47.36 -13.67 3.93
C ALA A 135 -46.83 -14.36 5.20
N ARG A 136 -46.55 -13.58 6.25
CA ARG A 136 -46.08 -14.10 7.55
C ARG A 136 -46.93 -13.57 8.70
N LEU A 137 -47.02 -14.34 9.80
CA LEU A 137 -47.52 -13.80 11.06
C LEU A 137 -46.47 -12.86 11.68
N THR A 138 -46.90 -11.79 12.34
CA THR A 138 -45.99 -10.80 12.94
C THR A 138 -45.41 -11.22 14.29
N LYS A 139 -46.01 -12.23 14.94
CA LYS A 139 -45.50 -12.79 16.20
C LYS A 139 -44.13 -13.48 16.02
N PRO A 140 -43.30 -13.56 17.07
CA PRO A 140 -42.08 -14.37 17.06
C PRO A 140 -42.36 -15.81 16.61
N ASN A 141 -41.45 -16.37 15.80
CA ASN A 141 -41.59 -17.69 15.16
C ASN A 141 -42.92 -17.88 14.41
N GLY A 142 -43.50 -16.78 13.91
CA GLY A 142 -44.73 -16.79 13.13
C GLY A 142 -44.59 -17.59 11.82
N ALA A 143 -45.59 -18.44 11.55
CA ALA A 143 -45.69 -19.18 10.30
C ALA A 143 -45.65 -18.25 9.07
N ARG A 144 -45.15 -18.78 7.95
CA ARG A 144 -45.01 -18.08 6.68
C ARG A 144 -45.54 -18.92 5.53
N LEU A 145 -46.26 -18.29 4.60
CA LEU A 145 -46.71 -18.87 3.35
C LEU A 145 -46.05 -18.11 2.19
N LYS A 146 -45.26 -18.80 1.37
CA LYS A 146 -44.60 -18.24 0.18
C LYS A 146 -45.55 -18.26 -1.02
N GLY A 147 -45.47 -17.23 -1.86
CA GLY A 147 -46.09 -17.20 -3.19
C GLY A 147 -45.14 -17.71 -4.29
N PRO A 148 -45.61 -17.76 -5.55
CA PRO A 148 -44.77 -18.00 -6.72
C PRO A 148 -43.65 -16.96 -6.87
N GLU A 149 -42.58 -17.33 -7.56
CA GLU A 149 -41.51 -16.40 -7.92
C GLU A 149 -41.89 -15.54 -9.13
N ILE A 150 -41.41 -14.30 -9.13
CA ILE A 150 -41.58 -13.33 -10.21
C ILE A 150 -40.19 -12.89 -10.66
N VAL A 151 -39.85 -13.07 -11.93
CA VAL A 151 -38.58 -12.59 -12.50
C VAL A 151 -38.73 -11.10 -12.78
N LEU A 152 -37.96 -10.26 -12.10
CA LEU A 152 -37.98 -8.81 -12.29
C LEU A 152 -37.03 -8.35 -13.41
N ALA A 153 -35.82 -8.92 -13.47
CA ALA A 153 -34.83 -8.62 -14.49
C ALA A 153 -33.97 -9.85 -14.83
N ARG A 154 -33.36 -9.85 -16.01
CA ARG A 154 -32.47 -10.90 -16.51
C ARG A 154 -31.11 -10.31 -16.88
N GLY A 155 -30.04 -10.94 -16.39
CA GLY A 155 -28.64 -10.55 -16.55
C GLY A 155 -28.28 -9.20 -15.92
N ILE A 156 -27.06 -8.75 -16.20
CA ILE A 156 -26.49 -7.44 -15.84
C ILE A 156 -25.68 -6.96 -17.05
N LEU A 157 -25.87 -5.73 -17.50
CA LEU A 157 -25.00 -5.07 -18.49
C LEU A 157 -23.64 -4.77 -17.85
N THR A 158 -22.56 -5.23 -18.48
CA THR A 158 -21.19 -5.20 -17.90
C THR A 158 -20.25 -4.18 -18.55
N THR A 159 -20.77 -3.26 -19.36
CA THR A 159 -19.98 -2.30 -20.12
C THR A 159 -19.06 -1.43 -19.25
N SER A 160 -19.49 -1.03 -18.05
CA SER A 160 -18.60 -0.30 -17.11
C SER A 160 -17.41 -1.12 -16.59
N GLN A 161 -17.39 -2.44 -16.78
CA GLN A 161 -16.27 -3.33 -16.46
C GLN A 161 -15.20 -3.36 -17.56
N LEU A 162 -15.39 -2.67 -18.69
CA LEU A 162 -14.38 -2.52 -19.76
C LEU A 162 -13.26 -1.53 -19.42
N VAL A 163 -13.16 -1.12 -18.16
CA VAL A 163 -12.12 -0.23 -17.64
C VAL A 163 -10.72 -0.81 -17.90
N VAL A 164 -9.85 0.00 -18.46
CA VAL A 164 -8.46 -0.34 -18.71
C VAL A 164 -7.60 0.13 -17.54
N ARG A 165 -6.84 -0.82 -16.99
CA ARG A 165 -5.71 -0.56 -16.09
C ARG A 165 -4.42 -0.83 -16.88
N GLN A 166 -3.47 0.11 -16.89
CA GLN A 166 -2.16 -0.13 -17.51
C GLN A 166 -1.11 -0.31 -16.41
N ASP A 167 -1.05 -1.52 -15.87
CA ASP A 167 -0.13 -1.88 -14.80
C ASP A 167 1.33 -1.46 -15.10
N SER A 168 1.96 -0.84 -14.11
CA SER A 168 3.41 -0.58 -14.14
C SER A 168 4.16 -1.91 -13.98
N LEU A 169 5.21 -2.12 -14.78
CA LEU A 169 6.12 -3.25 -14.58
C LEU A 169 6.73 -3.16 -13.18
N LEU A 170 6.64 -4.26 -12.43
CA LEU A 170 7.16 -4.36 -11.07
C LEU A 170 8.67 -4.60 -11.10
N THR A 171 9.43 -3.57 -10.77
CA THR A 171 10.87 -3.68 -10.52
C THR A 171 11.16 -3.74 -9.03
N LEU A 172 12.12 -4.59 -8.65
CA LEU A 172 12.80 -4.48 -7.37
C LEU A 172 13.69 -3.23 -7.41
N LEU A 173 13.89 -2.58 -6.26
CA LEU A 173 14.98 -1.61 -6.11
C LEU A 173 16.31 -2.33 -6.32
N PRO A 174 17.28 -1.71 -7.01
CA PRO A 174 18.62 -2.26 -7.09
C PRO A 174 19.23 -2.28 -5.69
N GLU A 175 19.61 -3.47 -5.22
CA GLU A 175 20.47 -3.63 -4.06
C GLU A 175 21.90 -3.81 -4.59
N THR A 176 22.84 -3.01 -4.08
CA THR A 176 24.26 -3.09 -4.44
C THR A 176 25.11 -2.98 -3.17
N VAL A 177 26.23 -3.69 -3.17
CA VAL A 177 27.19 -3.71 -2.05
C VAL A 177 28.59 -3.57 -2.62
N SER A 178 29.46 -2.85 -1.91
CA SER A 178 30.90 -2.90 -2.18
C SER A 178 31.46 -4.19 -1.61
N ASN A 179 31.91 -5.09 -2.49
CA ASN A 179 32.66 -6.28 -2.08
C ASN A 179 34.08 -5.92 -1.60
N ASP A 180 34.53 -4.68 -1.82
CA ASP A 180 35.70 -4.12 -1.14
C ASP A 180 35.31 -3.63 0.26
N ARG A 181 35.90 -4.27 1.27
CA ARG A 181 35.74 -3.94 2.69
C ARG A 181 36.93 -3.14 3.25
N SER A 182 37.85 -2.72 2.38
CA SER A 182 38.97 -1.83 2.70
C SER A 182 38.48 -0.42 3.06
N GLY A 183 39.28 0.35 3.79
CA GLY A 183 38.88 1.70 4.16
C GLY A 183 39.86 2.43 5.06
N THR A 184 39.42 3.53 5.67
CA THR A 184 40.17 4.27 6.69
C THR A 184 39.35 4.39 7.97
N ARG A 185 39.88 3.88 9.09
CA ARG A 185 39.27 3.97 10.42
C ARG A 185 39.91 5.14 11.19
N VAL A 186 39.11 6.14 11.55
CA VAL A 186 39.59 7.34 12.29
C VAL A 186 39.14 7.24 13.74
N LEU A 187 40.09 7.34 14.68
CA LEU A 187 39.86 7.20 16.12
C LEU A 187 40.45 8.41 16.88
N PRO A 188 39.61 9.28 17.48
CA PRO A 188 40.08 10.39 18.30
C PRO A 188 40.47 9.94 19.72
N PHE A 189 41.44 10.63 20.30
CA PHE A 189 41.99 10.45 21.64
C PHE A 189 42.04 11.81 22.35
N TYR A 190 41.97 11.79 23.68
CA TYR A 190 42.02 12.99 24.52
C TYR A 190 43.08 12.84 25.59
N PHE A 191 43.81 13.93 25.85
CA PHE A 191 44.91 13.98 26.82
C PHE A 191 44.59 14.90 28.01
N ASP A 192 45.15 14.57 29.17
CA ASP A 192 45.20 15.50 30.30
C ASP A 192 46.05 16.73 29.96
N ALA A 193 45.76 17.85 30.63
CA ALA A 193 46.61 19.04 30.63
C ALA A 193 48.05 18.67 31.04
N GLY A 194 49.04 19.15 30.29
CA GLY A 194 50.46 18.89 30.52
C GLY A 194 50.94 17.45 30.27
N LYS A 195 50.07 16.46 30.03
CA LYS A 195 50.45 15.05 29.87
C LYS A 195 50.45 14.57 28.41
N ALA A 196 51.34 13.61 28.15
CA ALA A 196 51.41 12.85 26.90
C ALA A 196 50.90 11.39 27.04
N GLU A 197 50.51 10.98 28.24
CA GLU A 197 50.04 9.63 28.54
C GLU A 197 48.64 9.39 27.96
N ILE A 198 48.44 8.21 27.35
CA ILE A 198 47.13 7.78 26.84
C ILE A 198 46.30 7.33 28.05
N ARG A 199 45.15 7.97 28.30
CA ARG A 199 44.23 7.52 29.35
C ARG A 199 43.65 6.15 29.00
N ASN A 200 43.69 5.23 29.97
CA ASN A 200 43.19 3.85 29.85
C ASN A 200 41.82 3.62 30.51
N PHE A 201 41.11 4.69 30.92
CA PHE A 201 39.75 4.64 31.45
C PHE A 201 38.90 5.81 30.93
N LEU A 202 37.59 5.58 30.83
CA LEU A 202 36.50 6.53 30.51
C LEU A 202 36.79 7.56 29.38
N GLY A 203 36.17 7.34 28.22
CA GLY A 203 36.10 8.32 27.14
C GLY A 203 37.27 8.31 26.15
N THR A 204 38.08 7.25 26.11
CA THR A 204 39.12 7.06 25.10
C THR A 204 38.80 5.91 24.15
N ASN A 205 39.13 6.08 22.87
CA ASN A 205 39.00 5.04 21.84
C ASN A 205 40.14 4.00 21.89
N VAL A 206 40.63 3.67 23.09
CA VAL A 206 41.68 2.65 23.28
C VAL A 206 41.13 1.26 22.94
N ALA A 207 40.03 0.84 23.56
CA ALA A 207 39.40 -0.45 23.27
C ALA A 207 39.03 -0.55 21.76
N ALA A 208 38.40 0.50 21.20
CA ALA A 208 38.04 0.53 19.78
C ALA A 208 39.25 0.53 18.81
N LEU A 209 40.46 0.85 19.29
CA LEU A 209 41.72 0.69 18.55
C LEU A 209 42.26 -0.73 18.70
N GLU A 210 42.18 -1.31 19.89
CA GLU A 210 42.58 -2.69 20.18
C GLU A 210 41.70 -3.68 19.42
N ASP A 211 40.37 -3.58 19.51
CA ASP A 211 39.38 -4.35 18.75
C ASP A 211 39.69 -4.33 17.24
N PHE A 212 40.11 -3.18 16.71
CA PHE A 212 40.46 -3.01 15.30
C PHE A 212 41.77 -3.72 14.93
N ILE A 213 42.79 -3.65 15.79
CA ILE A 213 44.07 -4.35 15.60
C ILE A 213 43.88 -5.88 15.72
N GLU A 214 43.03 -6.32 16.65
CA GLU A 214 42.67 -7.73 16.87
C GLU A 214 41.78 -8.31 15.76
N ALA A 215 40.91 -7.49 15.15
CA ALA A 215 40.25 -7.81 13.88
C ALA A 215 41.24 -7.99 12.71
N ASN A 216 42.51 -7.63 12.91
CA ASN A 216 43.68 -8.09 12.16
C ASN A 216 43.60 -7.89 10.63
N GLN A 217 42.91 -6.83 10.20
CA GLN A 217 42.88 -6.41 8.80
C GLN A 217 44.28 -5.94 8.36
N ARG A 218 44.59 -6.07 7.06
CA ARG A 218 45.92 -5.71 6.55
C ARG A 218 46.08 -4.19 6.55
N THR A 219 46.79 -3.66 7.53
CA THR A 219 47.09 -2.23 7.65
C THR A 219 48.12 -1.84 6.60
N GLU A 220 47.80 -0.81 5.81
CA GLU A 220 48.74 -0.20 4.87
C GLU A 220 49.42 1.02 5.47
N LYS A 221 48.63 1.90 6.08
CA LYS A 221 49.08 3.23 6.51
C LYS A 221 48.41 3.66 7.81
N VAL A 222 49.17 4.30 8.68
CA VAL A 222 48.71 4.83 9.97
C VAL A 222 49.14 6.29 10.07
N MET A 223 48.15 7.19 10.03
CA MET A 223 48.33 8.61 10.31
C MET A 223 48.16 8.84 11.81
N ILE A 224 49.09 9.57 12.45
CA ILE A 224 48.94 9.99 13.85
C ILE A 224 49.15 11.48 13.97
N VAL A 225 48.09 12.20 14.30
CA VAL A 225 48.13 13.65 14.55
C VAL A 225 47.83 13.90 16.01
N ALA A 226 48.62 14.70 16.72
CA ALA A 226 48.26 15.12 18.08
C ALA A 226 48.62 16.59 18.35
N GLY A 227 47.79 17.25 19.15
CA GLY A 227 47.86 18.68 19.42
C GLY A 227 48.02 19.02 20.89
N HIS A 228 48.00 20.32 21.16
CA HIS A 228 48.01 20.87 22.50
C HIS A 228 47.09 22.08 22.61
N SER A 229 46.65 22.34 23.83
CA SER A 229 45.95 23.58 24.15
C SER A 229 46.93 24.76 24.17
N PRO A 230 46.51 25.98 23.78
CA PRO A 230 47.35 27.17 23.82
C PRO A 230 47.60 27.70 25.25
N ASP A 231 46.86 27.20 26.25
CA ASP A 231 46.92 27.65 27.65
C ASP A 231 48.26 27.43 28.36
N SER A 232 48.40 28.05 29.54
CA SER A 232 49.60 28.01 30.36
C SER A 232 50.05 26.59 30.75
N LEU A 233 49.16 25.64 30.98
CA LEU A 233 49.52 24.29 31.44
C LEU A 233 50.18 23.47 30.33
N ASP A 234 49.67 23.55 29.10
CA ASP A 234 50.27 22.88 27.94
C ASP A 234 51.46 23.69 27.34
N ARG A 235 51.50 25.02 27.52
CA ARG A 235 52.50 25.93 26.91
C ARG A 235 53.94 25.76 27.44
N HIS A 236 54.14 25.19 28.63
CA HIS A 236 55.48 25.03 29.24
C HIS A 236 56.34 23.92 28.59
N ASP A 237 55.74 22.94 27.88
CA ASP A 237 56.48 21.93 27.11
C ASP A 237 56.21 22.11 25.60
N PRO A 238 57.08 22.82 24.86
CA PRO A 238 56.95 23.00 23.41
C PRO A 238 56.99 21.70 22.59
N ARG A 239 57.38 20.57 23.19
CA ARG A 239 57.42 19.23 22.58
C ARG A 239 56.24 18.35 23.02
N LEU A 240 55.28 18.87 23.79
CA LEU A 240 54.12 18.11 24.25
C LEU A 240 53.30 17.46 23.12
N PRO A 241 53.03 18.13 21.97
CA PRO A 241 52.42 17.48 20.80
C PRO A 241 53.25 16.31 20.27
N ASP A 242 54.56 16.46 20.17
CA ASP A 242 55.48 15.40 19.71
C ASP A 242 55.48 14.21 20.66
N ARG A 243 55.45 14.46 21.97
CA ARG A 243 55.35 13.40 22.98
C ARG A 243 54.01 12.67 22.92
N ARG A 244 52.90 13.39 22.66
CA ARG A 244 51.56 12.80 22.44
C ARG A 244 51.52 11.95 21.16
N VAL A 245 52.10 12.43 20.06
CA VAL A 245 52.30 11.66 18.82
C VAL A 245 53.13 10.40 19.07
N GLN A 246 54.27 10.52 19.76
CA GLN A 246 55.16 9.40 20.07
C GLN A 246 54.47 8.37 20.98
N ALA A 247 53.69 8.81 21.97
CA ALA A 247 52.92 7.92 22.84
C ALA A 247 51.93 7.07 22.04
N LEU A 248 51.10 7.70 21.20
CA LEU A 248 50.16 6.99 20.30
C LEU A 248 50.88 6.07 19.31
N THR A 249 52.00 6.53 18.74
CA THR A 249 52.81 5.75 17.79
C THR A 249 53.40 4.51 18.46
N ASN A 250 53.99 4.65 19.64
CA ASN A 250 54.58 3.55 20.39
C ASN A 250 53.52 2.58 20.88
N TYR A 251 52.36 3.08 21.30
CA TYR A 251 51.21 2.27 21.70
C TYR A 251 50.70 1.41 20.55
N TYR A 252 50.42 2.03 19.39
CA TYR A 252 49.99 1.34 18.19
C TYR A 252 50.99 0.26 17.75
N LYS A 253 52.28 0.62 17.67
CA LYS A 253 53.36 -0.31 17.28
C LYS A 253 53.49 -1.47 18.26
N LYS A 254 53.39 -1.22 19.56
CA LYS A 254 53.37 -2.26 20.60
C LYS A 254 52.18 -3.21 20.41
N ARG A 255 50.96 -2.68 20.28
CA ARG A 255 49.76 -3.51 20.09
C ARG A 255 49.77 -4.33 18.79
N VAL A 256 50.27 -3.78 17.68
CA VAL A 256 50.47 -4.56 16.45
C VAL A 256 51.44 -5.72 16.68
N ASN A 257 52.57 -5.49 17.35
CA ASN A 257 53.55 -6.56 17.62
C ASN A 257 53.05 -7.62 18.63
N GLU A 258 52.13 -7.25 19.53
CA GLU A 258 51.55 -8.16 20.55
C GLU A 258 50.36 -8.98 20.02
N ALA A 259 49.48 -8.36 19.24
CA ALA A 259 48.15 -8.91 18.92
C ALA A 259 47.90 -9.19 17.42
N SER A 260 48.69 -8.60 16.50
CA SER A 260 48.47 -8.77 15.06
C SER A 260 49.42 -9.79 14.44
N TYR A 261 48.86 -10.80 13.78
CA TYR A 261 49.63 -11.82 13.06
C TYR A 261 49.69 -11.58 11.54
N LEU A 262 48.80 -10.76 10.97
CA LEU A 262 48.86 -10.38 9.55
C LEU A 262 49.70 -9.12 9.28
N ASN A 263 49.91 -8.28 10.30
CA ASN A 263 50.66 -7.05 10.18
C ASN A 263 52.03 -7.14 10.85
N LYS A 264 53.00 -6.43 10.31
CA LYS A 264 54.29 -6.16 10.95
C LYS A 264 54.53 -4.66 10.91
N VAL A 265 55.02 -4.08 12.01
CA VAL A 265 55.31 -2.64 12.11
C VAL A 265 56.26 -2.16 11.00
N SER A 266 57.16 -3.00 10.52
CA SER A 266 58.07 -2.72 9.39
C SER A 266 57.37 -2.54 8.03
N ASN A 267 56.13 -3.02 7.90
CA ASN A 267 55.40 -3.10 6.63
C ASN A 267 54.23 -2.10 6.57
N ILE A 268 54.07 -1.27 7.61
CA ILE A 268 53.05 -0.23 7.72
C ILE A 268 53.73 1.12 7.47
N ASP A 269 53.16 1.91 6.58
CA ASP A 269 53.53 3.31 6.39
C ASP A 269 53.04 4.16 7.58
N PHE A 270 53.95 4.80 8.31
CA PHE A 270 53.61 5.64 9.46
C PHE A 270 53.91 7.11 9.14
N GLU A 271 52.85 7.92 9.04
CA GLU A 271 52.96 9.38 8.92
C GLU A 271 52.46 10.04 10.20
N THR A 272 53.22 11.02 10.69
CA THR A 272 52.94 11.64 11.99
C THR A 272 53.05 13.16 11.94
N GLU A 273 52.05 13.89 12.46
CA GLU A 273 52.03 15.35 12.51
C GLU A 273 51.84 15.86 13.95
N ALA A 274 52.79 16.66 14.43
CA ALA A 274 52.67 17.40 15.68
C ALA A 274 51.93 18.72 15.42
N TYR A 275 50.67 18.82 15.84
CA TYR A 275 49.83 20.01 15.65
C TYR A 275 50.26 21.10 16.65
N ARG A 276 51.23 21.92 16.25
CA ARG A 276 51.85 22.97 17.08
C ARG A 276 51.34 24.36 16.69
N ARG A 277 50.91 25.16 17.67
CA ARG A 277 50.67 26.61 17.54
C ARG A 277 49.85 27.01 16.30
N ARG A 278 48.78 26.25 16.03
CA ARG A 278 47.84 26.45 14.92
C ARG A 278 46.48 26.85 15.46
N TRP A 279 45.81 27.79 14.78
CA TRP A 279 44.53 28.35 15.21
C TRP A 279 43.32 27.75 14.49
N ASP A 280 43.50 27.00 13.40
CA ASP A 280 42.40 26.51 12.57
C ASP A 280 41.40 25.61 13.33
N LEU A 281 41.88 24.69 14.18
CA LEU A 281 41.01 23.86 15.01
C LEU A 281 40.33 24.68 16.12
N PHE A 282 41.04 25.63 16.73
CA PHE A 282 40.47 26.54 17.75
C PHE A 282 39.31 27.36 17.15
N LEU A 283 39.54 28.00 16.00
CA LEU A 283 38.51 28.76 15.29
C LEU A 283 37.33 27.89 14.88
N SER A 284 37.58 26.70 14.33
CA SER A 284 36.53 25.74 13.99
C SER A 284 35.66 25.37 15.20
N LYS A 285 36.27 25.19 16.39
CA LYS A 285 35.54 24.91 17.63
C LYS A 285 34.79 26.12 18.19
N VAL A 286 35.34 27.32 18.07
CA VAL A 286 34.65 28.57 18.45
C VAL A 286 33.43 28.82 17.55
N GLN A 287 33.55 28.62 16.24
CA GLN A 287 32.43 28.75 15.27
C GLN A 287 31.30 27.73 15.50
N GLN A 288 31.61 26.56 16.07
CA GLN A 288 30.65 25.51 16.40
C GLN A 288 30.17 25.55 17.86
N SER A 289 30.50 26.60 18.61
CA SER A 289 30.21 26.72 20.04
C SER A 289 28.87 27.38 20.36
N ALA A 290 28.52 27.44 21.65
CA ALA A 290 27.33 28.14 22.14
C ALA A 290 27.56 29.66 22.39
N LEU A 291 28.70 30.22 21.96
CA LEU A 291 28.96 31.66 22.04
C LEU A 291 28.01 32.45 21.12
N LYS A 292 27.69 33.69 21.51
CA LYS A 292 26.88 34.59 20.68
C LYS A 292 27.65 34.96 19.40
N PRO A 293 27.00 35.26 18.27
CA PRO A 293 27.68 35.62 17.02
C PRO A 293 28.75 36.71 17.20
N ALA A 294 28.44 37.82 17.86
CA ALA A 294 29.40 38.89 18.12
C ALA A 294 30.62 38.46 18.99
N GLN A 295 30.47 37.43 19.84
CA GLN A 295 31.59 36.86 20.61
C GLN A 295 32.47 35.98 19.70
N ILE A 296 31.87 35.20 18.81
CA ILE A 296 32.57 34.42 17.77
C ILE A 296 33.34 35.37 16.86
N ASP A 297 32.70 36.42 16.34
CA ASP A 297 33.32 37.42 15.47
C ASP A 297 34.50 38.13 16.15
N SER A 298 34.36 38.47 17.44
CA SER A 298 35.44 39.06 18.25
C SER A 298 36.67 38.15 18.34
N VAL A 299 36.47 36.84 18.48
CA VAL A 299 37.57 35.86 18.51
C VAL A 299 38.19 35.69 17.12
N VAL A 300 37.37 35.61 16.06
CA VAL A 300 37.86 35.48 14.67
C VAL A 300 38.72 36.69 14.29
N LEU A 301 38.25 37.92 14.55
CA LEU A 301 38.96 39.18 14.27
C LEU A 301 40.29 39.28 15.04
N LEU A 302 40.31 38.83 16.31
CA LEU A 302 41.50 38.83 17.15
C LEU A 302 42.57 37.84 16.62
N ILE A 303 42.13 36.69 16.12
CA ILE A 303 43.02 35.63 15.65
C ILE A 303 43.50 35.84 14.21
N ASN A 304 42.62 36.23 13.29
CA ASN A 304 42.96 36.38 11.87
C ASN A 304 43.53 37.77 11.57
N ASP A 305 42.80 38.82 11.93
CA ASP A 305 43.02 40.17 11.37
C ASP A 305 43.91 41.05 12.25
N SER A 306 44.02 40.76 13.54
CA SER A 306 44.94 41.48 14.43
C SER A 306 46.40 41.03 14.25
N PRO A 307 47.39 41.94 14.19
CA PRO A 307 48.80 41.57 14.17
C PRO A 307 49.29 41.10 15.54
N GLY A 308 50.20 40.12 15.56
CA GLY A 308 50.87 39.63 16.77
C GLY A 308 51.29 38.16 16.69
N THR A 309 52.22 37.76 17.55
CA THR A 309 52.65 36.36 17.68
C THR A 309 51.55 35.47 18.25
N PHE A 310 51.67 34.14 18.11
CA PHE A 310 50.72 33.19 18.72
C PHE A 310 50.54 33.43 20.23
N ALA A 311 51.62 33.74 20.94
CA ALA A 311 51.63 34.02 22.37
C ALA A 311 50.96 35.36 22.74
N GLU A 312 51.08 36.38 21.88
CA GLU A 312 50.38 37.67 22.07
C GLU A 312 48.89 37.54 21.78
N LYS A 313 48.51 36.81 20.73
CA LYS A 313 47.10 36.54 20.39
C LYS A 313 46.43 35.73 21.50
N GLU A 314 47.08 34.67 21.99
CA GLU A 314 46.63 33.91 23.15
C GLU A 314 46.45 34.81 24.38
N LYS A 315 47.46 35.62 24.76
CA LYS A 315 47.35 36.58 25.87
C LYS A 315 46.20 37.59 25.69
N ARG A 316 45.88 38.02 24.46
CA ARG A 316 44.73 38.89 24.21
C ARG A 316 43.40 38.18 24.42
N LEU A 317 43.28 36.88 24.14
CA LEU A 317 42.04 36.12 24.43
C LEU A 317 41.64 36.19 25.92
N HIS A 318 42.61 36.18 26.85
CA HIS A 318 42.37 36.32 28.30
C HIS A 318 41.69 37.66 28.68
N SER A 319 41.71 38.66 27.80
CA SER A 319 41.04 39.95 28.04
C SER A 319 39.57 39.98 27.59
N LEU A 320 39.09 38.91 26.93
CA LEU A 320 37.69 38.80 26.52
C LEU A 320 36.81 38.50 27.74
N SER A 321 35.68 39.22 27.87
CA SER A 321 34.73 39.08 28.99
C SER A 321 34.00 37.73 29.09
N PHE A 322 34.30 36.81 28.18
CA PHE A 322 33.78 35.44 28.09
C PHE A 322 34.91 34.41 27.96
N PHE A 323 36.14 34.77 28.32
CA PHE A 323 37.31 33.90 28.23
C PHE A 323 37.13 32.57 28.98
N ASP A 324 36.46 32.57 30.14
CA ASP A 324 36.12 31.38 30.92
C ASP A 324 35.44 30.29 30.07
N TYR A 325 34.63 30.67 29.08
CA TYR A 325 34.02 29.71 28.16
C TYR A 325 35.05 29.07 27.21
N LEU A 326 36.00 29.86 26.71
CA LEU A 326 37.10 29.36 25.89
C LEU A 326 37.99 28.42 26.70
N GLU A 327 38.34 28.80 27.92
CA GLU A 327 39.14 27.98 28.84
C GLU A 327 38.44 26.69 29.26
N GLN A 328 37.14 26.74 29.58
CA GLN A 328 36.39 25.60 30.10
C GLN A 328 35.93 24.62 29.01
N TYR A 329 35.58 25.09 27.80
CA TYR A 329 34.93 24.26 26.77
C TYR A 329 35.72 24.13 25.46
N ILE A 330 36.57 25.10 25.10
CA ILE A 330 37.29 25.07 23.81
C ILE A 330 38.73 24.58 23.97
N TYR A 331 39.47 25.10 24.95
CA TYR A 331 40.85 24.70 25.21
C TYR A 331 41.02 23.20 25.52
N PRO A 332 40.13 22.53 26.28
CA PRO A 332 40.27 21.09 26.53
C PRO A 332 40.16 20.22 25.28
N VAL A 333 39.35 20.60 24.29
CA VAL A 333 39.22 19.81 23.04
C VAL A 333 40.40 19.98 22.08
N LEU A 334 41.32 20.91 22.36
CA LEU A 334 42.60 21.04 21.65
C LEU A 334 43.69 20.10 22.19
N ARG A 335 43.45 19.45 23.34
CA ARG A 335 44.32 18.40 23.89
C ARG A 335 43.98 17.04 23.27
N PHE A 336 44.03 16.97 21.94
CA PHE A 336 43.58 15.82 21.15
C PHE A 336 44.74 14.99 20.60
N GLY A 337 44.43 13.74 20.25
CA GLY A 337 45.14 12.93 19.27
C GLY A 337 44.14 12.29 18.30
N THR A 338 44.61 11.89 17.12
CA THR A 338 43.82 11.18 16.13
C THR A 338 44.69 10.11 15.50
N VAL A 339 44.25 8.86 15.55
CA VAL A 339 44.86 7.74 14.84
C VAL A 339 43.94 7.38 13.67
N SER A 340 44.43 7.54 12.43
CA SER A 340 43.70 7.17 11.22
C SER A 340 44.39 6.00 10.54
N VAL A 341 43.76 4.84 10.50
CA VAL A 341 44.33 3.61 9.95
C VAL A 341 43.70 3.27 8.61
N ARG A 342 44.49 3.30 7.53
CA ARG A 342 44.09 2.77 6.23
C ARG A 342 44.42 1.28 6.16
N TYR A 343 43.43 0.47 5.84
CA TYR A 343 43.53 -0.99 5.81
C TYR A 343 42.88 -1.57 4.56
N THR A 344 43.39 -2.73 4.13
CA THR A 344 42.77 -3.61 3.17
C THR A 344 42.17 -4.83 3.86
N ALA A 345 41.00 -5.24 3.37
CA ALA A 345 40.26 -6.39 3.87
C ALA A 345 40.06 -7.42 2.74
N PRO A 346 39.93 -8.72 3.05
CA PRO A 346 39.53 -9.72 2.05
C PRO A 346 38.20 -9.32 1.39
N LYS A 347 38.11 -9.51 0.06
CA LYS A 347 36.86 -9.27 -0.66
C LYS A 347 35.79 -10.24 -0.15
N ARG A 348 34.60 -9.72 0.13
CA ARG A 348 33.43 -10.56 0.39
C ARG A 348 32.96 -11.17 -0.94
N TYR A 349 32.69 -12.47 -0.97
CA TYR A 349 32.17 -13.14 -2.16
C TYR A 349 30.65 -13.31 -2.10
N ASP A 350 29.97 -13.21 -3.24
CA ASP A 350 28.52 -13.39 -3.36
C ASP A 350 28.05 -14.75 -2.79
N SER A 351 28.84 -15.81 -2.99
CA SER A 351 28.58 -17.14 -2.42
C SER A 351 28.63 -17.15 -0.89
N GLU A 352 29.53 -16.38 -0.29
CA GLU A 352 29.66 -16.21 1.16
C GLU A 352 28.45 -15.43 1.71
N VAL A 353 28.10 -14.30 1.08
CA VAL A 353 26.92 -13.49 1.44
C VAL A 353 25.64 -14.33 1.36
N TYR A 354 25.48 -15.11 0.29
CA TYR A 354 24.33 -15.97 0.11
C TYR A 354 24.24 -17.08 1.17
N LEU A 355 25.35 -17.79 1.44
CA LEU A 355 25.39 -18.84 2.47
C LEU A 355 25.15 -18.29 3.89
N LEU A 356 25.71 -17.12 4.22
CA LEU A 356 25.42 -16.45 5.49
C LEU A 356 23.95 -16.04 5.58
N SER A 357 23.37 -15.48 4.51
CA SER A 357 21.96 -15.09 4.53
C SER A 357 21.02 -16.29 4.71
N LYS A 358 21.36 -17.47 4.16
CA LYS A 358 20.63 -18.71 4.45
C LYS A 358 20.71 -19.11 5.91
N LYS A 359 21.90 -19.06 6.53
CA LYS A 359 22.08 -19.33 7.96
C LYS A 359 21.26 -18.36 8.83
N ILE A 360 21.20 -17.08 8.49
CA ILE A 360 20.39 -16.08 9.21
C ILE A 360 18.89 -16.38 9.06
N VAL A 361 18.41 -16.63 7.84
CA VAL A 361 17.00 -17.01 7.56
C VAL A 361 16.60 -18.29 8.29
N GLU A 362 17.53 -19.24 8.42
CA GLU A 362 17.34 -20.52 9.13
C GLU A 362 17.63 -20.43 10.64
N LYS A 363 17.95 -19.24 11.17
CA LYS A 363 18.29 -18.97 12.59
C LYS A 363 19.46 -19.80 13.13
N GLN A 364 20.44 -20.09 12.27
CA GLN A 364 21.69 -20.78 12.59
C GLN A 364 22.84 -19.81 12.92
N THR A 365 22.66 -18.51 12.67
CA THR A 365 23.62 -17.45 13.02
C THR A 365 22.87 -16.13 13.21
N GLU A 366 23.46 -15.23 14.00
CA GLU A 366 22.90 -13.89 14.24
C GLU A 366 22.95 -12.99 12.99
N ALA A 367 22.04 -12.02 12.94
CA ALA A 367 21.82 -11.18 11.77
C ALA A 367 22.94 -10.18 11.47
N ASP A 368 23.80 -9.89 12.46
CA ASP A 368 24.97 -9.01 12.35
C ASP A 368 26.14 -9.61 11.56
N ALA A 369 26.09 -10.92 11.26
CA ALA A 369 27.04 -11.59 10.36
C ALA A 369 27.04 -11.02 8.93
N LEU A 370 25.96 -10.32 8.55
CA LEU A 370 25.84 -9.52 7.33
C LEU A 370 25.45 -8.08 7.68
N THR A 371 25.90 -7.12 6.88
CA THR A 371 25.33 -5.76 6.96
C THR A 371 23.86 -5.75 6.49
N PRO A 372 23.06 -4.74 6.89
CA PRO A 372 21.71 -4.55 6.36
C PRO A 372 21.65 -4.55 4.83
N GLU A 373 22.67 -4.03 4.16
CA GLU A 373 22.83 -3.98 2.71
C GLU A 373 23.19 -5.36 2.14
N GLU A 374 24.16 -6.07 2.74
CA GLU A 374 24.53 -7.44 2.36
C GLU A 374 23.34 -8.40 2.46
N LEU A 375 22.54 -8.30 3.53
CA LEU A 375 21.36 -9.14 3.72
C LEU A 375 20.27 -8.87 2.67
N ARG A 376 20.03 -7.62 2.28
CA ARG A 376 19.09 -7.31 1.18
C ARG A 376 19.65 -7.73 -0.17
N TYR A 377 20.93 -7.45 -0.42
CA TYR A 377 21.64 -7.82 -1.64
C TYR A 377 21.64 -9.33 -1.87
N SER A 378 21.72 -10.16 -0.82
CA SER A 378 21.68 -11.62 -0.96
C SER A 378 20.40 -12.13 -1.63
N ALA A 379 19.29 -11.39 -1.55
CA ALA A 379 18.06 -11.72 -2.28
C ALA A 379 18.23 -11.60 -3.80
N SER A 380 19.17 -10.78 -4.30
CA SER A 380 19.48 -10.71 -5.73
C SER A 380 20.10 -12.01 -6.26
N LEU A 381 20.84 -12.73 -5.41
CA LEU A 381 21.66 -13.90 -5.73
C LEU A 381 20.87 -15.21 -5.92
N THR A 382 19.56 -15.20 -5.64
CA THR A 382 18.66 -16.35 -5.89
C THR A 382 17.55 -15.99 -6.88
N PRO A 383 17.21 -16.87 -7.86
CA PRO A 383 16.06 -16.67 -8.74
C PRO A 383 14.73 -17.03 -8.05
N LEU A 384 14.75 -17.70 -6.89
CA LEU A 384 13.56 -18.27 -6.27
C LEU A 384 12.79 -17.23 -5.45
N LEU A 385 11.59 -16.85 -5.92
CA LEU A 385 10.72 -15.89 -5.21
C LEU A 385 10.39 -16.32 -3.76
N ALA A 386 10.43 -17.61 -3.43
CA ALA A 386 10.20 -18.12 -2.07
C ALA A 386 11.41 -17.91 -1.13
N GLU A 387 12.62 -17.85 -1.67
CA GLU A 387 13.83 -17.50 -0.92
C GLU A 387 13.93 -15.97 -0.82
N LYS A 388 13.74 -15.23 -1.93
CA LYS A 388 13.68 -13.76 -1.92
C LYS A 388 12.70 -13.23 -0.88
N GLN A 389 11.49 -13.80 -0.78
CA GLN A 389 10.50 -13.39 0.22
C GLN A 389 11.04 -13.56 1.64
N ARG A 390 11.61 -14.73 1.97
CA ARG A 390 12.15 -15.02 3.31
C ARG A 390 13.36 -14.14 3.66
N ILE A 391 14.24 -13.86 2.70
CA ILE A 391 15.37 -12.95 2.88
C ILE A 391 14.85 -11.53 3.17
N PHE A 392 13.89 -11.00 2.39
CA PHE A 392 13.35 -9.67 2.66
C PHE A 392 12.47 -9.59 3.92
N GLU A 393 11.75 -10.65 4.30
CA GLU A 393 11.07 -10.76 5.60
C GLU A 393 12.08 -10.68 6.76
N THR A 394 13.23 -11.34 6.61
CA THR A 394 14.33 -11.31 7.59
C THR A 394 15.01 -9.93 7.61
N ALA A 395 15.24 -9.31 6.47
CA ALA A 395 15.78 -7.95 6.38
C ALA A 395 14.82 -6.92 7.00
N VAL A 396 13.52 -7.03 6.76
CA VAL A 396 12.48 -6.20 7.40
C VAL A 396 12.53 -6.34 8.92
N ALA A 397 12.59 -7.57 9.44
CA ALA A 397 12.57 -7.84 10.87
C ALA A 397 13.81 -7.28 11.62
N ASN A 398 14.99 -7.35 11.00
CA ASN A 398 16.25 -6.93 11.64
C ASN A 398 16.61 -5.46 11.41
N THR A 399 16.18 -4.85 10.29
CA THR A 399 16.67 -3.52 9.88
C THR A 399 15.59 -2.44 9.87
N GLY A 400 14.32 -2.81 9.69
CA GLY A 400 13.24 -1.85 9.45
C GLY A 400 13.44 -0.94 8.22
N ALA A 401 14.38 -1.25 7.32
CA ALA A 401 14.74 -0.41 6.18
C ALA A 401 13.60 -0.32 5.14
N TRP A 402 13.33 0.88 4.63
CA TRP A 402 12.23 1.10 3.68
C TRP A 402 12.43 0.34 2.35
N GLN A 403 13.68 0.11 1.95
CA GLN A 403 14.06 -0.70 0.79
C GLN A 403 13.64 -2.16 0.98
N ALA A 404 13.86 -2.72 2.18
CA ALA A 404 13.45 -4.09 2.50
C ALA A 404 11.92 -4.24 2.45
N TYR A 405 11.18 -3.27 2.99
CA TYR A 405 9.72 -3.23 2.89
C TYR A 405 9.24 -3.12 1.43
N TYR A 406 9.82 -2.22 0.63
CA TYR A 406 9.48 -2.09 -0.79
C TYR A 406 9.73 -3.39 -1.56
N ASN A 407 10.93 -3.96 -1.42
CA ASN A 407 11.33 -5.16 -2.13
C ASN A 407 10.53 -6.40 -1.69
N LEU A 408 10.17 -6.51 -0.40
CA LEU A 408 9.20 -7.50 0.06
C LEU A 408 7.83 -7.31 -0.60
N GLY A 409 7.32 -6.07 -0.67
CA GLY A 409 6.06 -5.75 -1.36
C GLY A 409 6.07 -6.16 -2.83
N ALA A 410 7.14 -5.86 -3.55
CA ALA A 410 7.32 -6.25 -4.94
C ALA A 410 7.40 -7.78 -5.13
N VAL A 411 8.17 -8.50 -4.31
CA VAL A 411 8.23 -9.97 -4.35
C VAL A 411 6.87 -10.60 -4.05
N LEU A 412 6.10 -10.06 -3.12
CA LEU A 412 4.75 -10.55 -2.80
C LEU A 412 3.79 -10.39 -4.00
N LEU A 413 3.87 -9.29 -4.77
CA LEU A 413 3.09 -9.16 -6.01
C LEU A 413 3.57 -10.12 -7.10
N MET A 414 4.88 -10.29 -7.30
CA MET A 414 5.44 -11.28 -8.24
C MET A 414 5.02 -12.72 -7.90
N ARG A 415 4.79 -13.02 -6.62
CA ARG A 415 4.20 -14.30 -6.17
C ARG A 415 2.71 -14.37 -6.44
N SER A 416 1.98 -13.28 -6.22
CA SER A 416 0.55 -13.18 -6.55
C SER A 416 0.26 -13.42 -8.03
N GLU A 417 1.16 -12.98 -8.93
CA GLU A 417 1.02 -13.15 -10.39
C GLU A 417 1.23 -14.60 -10.85
N LYS A 418 1.82 -15.46 -9.99
CA LYS A 418 2.03 -16.89 -10.25
C LYS A 418 1.07 -17.80 -9.46
N GLU A 419 0.14 -17.21 -8.72
CA GLU A 419 -0.82 -17.92 -7.88
C GLU A 419 -2.16 -18.06 -8.61
N THR A 420 -2.79 -19.24 -8.53
CA THR A 420 -4.07 -19.53 -9.20
C THR A 420 -5.26 -19.42 -8.24
N ASN A 421 -5.06 -19.57 -6.93
CA ASN A 421 -6.13 -19.48 -5.95
C ASN A 421 -6.48 -18.01 -5.64
N PRO A 422 -7.69 -17.51 -5.99
CA PRO A 422 -8.03 -16.08 -5.85
C PRO A 422 -7.97 -15.56 -4.41
N LYS A 423 -8.19 -16.43 -3.41
CA LYS A 423 -8.06 -16.07 -1.99
C LYS A 423 -6.61 -15.81 -1.60
N VAL A 424 -5.67 -16.59 -2.17
CA VAL A 424 -4.24 -16.48 -1.90
C VAL A 424 -3.63 -15.32 -2.70
N VAL A 425 -4.03 -15.13 -3.97
CA VAL A 425 -3.77 -13.91 -4.77
C VAL A 425 -4.09 -12.65 -3.96
N ARG A 426 -5.34 -12.53 -3.47
CA ARG A 426 -5.77 -11.35 -2.70
C ARG A 426 -4.99 -11.19 -1.38
N ALA A 427 -4.61 -12.29 -0.72
CA ALA A 427 -3.78 -12.24 0.48
C ALA A 427 -2.36 -11.71 0.18
N TYR A 428 -1.73 -12.15 -0.91
CA TYR A 428 -0.43 -11.61 -1.35
C TYR A 428 -0.53 -10.13 -1.71
N GLN A 429 -1.55 -9.72 -2.48
CA GLN A 429 -1.77 -8.33 -2.87
C GLN A 429 -1.95 -7.41 -1.65
N ARG A 430 -2.78 -7.81 -0.68
CA ARG A 430 -2.98 -7.03 0.56
C ARG A 430 -1.71 -6.97 1.41
N ARG A 431 -0.97 -8.09 1.55
CA ARG A 431 0.35 -8.09 2.24
C ARG A 431 1.35 -7.17 1.53
N ALA A 432 1.35 -7.13 0.20
CA ALA A 432 2.21 -6.25 -0.57
C ALA A 432 1.87 -4.78 -0.34
N ALA A 433 0.58 -4.42 -0.39
CA ALA A 433 0.12 -3.06 -0.15
C ALA A 433 0.51 -2.53 1.24
N VAL A 434 0.37 -3.37 2.28
CA VAL A 434 0.85 -3.05 3.65
C VAL A 434 2.36 -2.83 3.68
N ASN A 435 3.15 -3.66 2.99
CA ASN A 435 4.60 -3.48 2.93
C ASN A 435 5.01 -2.20 2.18
N PHE A 436 4.37 -1.87 1.05
CA PHE A 436 4.59 -0.57 0.41
C PHE A 436 4.18 0.60 1.32
N THR A 437 3.11 0.45 2.12
CA THR A 437 2.68 1.47 3.09
C THR A 437 3.77 1.70 4.14
N LEU A 438 4.36 0.63 4.66
CA LEU A 438 5.46 0.68 5.63
C LEU A 438 6.75 1.27 5.04
N ALA A 439 7.00 1.08 3.73
CA ALA A 439 8.09 1.73 3.01
C ALA A 439 7.81 3.24 2.83
N ALA A 440 6.62 3.60 2.35
CA ALA A 440 6.22 4.98 2.06
C ALA A 440 6.18 5.87 3.32
N HIS A 441 5.77 5.36 4.49
CA HIS A 441 5.85 6.12 5.73
C HIS A 441 7.28 6.35 6.24
N ARG A 442 8.26 5.54 5.81
CA ARG A 442 9.68 5.69 6.16
C ARG A 442 10.45 6.54 5.17
N ASN A 443 10.01 6.58 3.91
CA ASN A 443 10.54 7.43 2.85
C ASN A 443 9.37 8.06 2.08
N PRO A 444 8.81 9.19 2.55
CA PRO A 444 7.56 9.73 2.02
C PRO A 444 7.75 10.46 0.70
N THR A 445 7.76 9.70 -0.39
CA THR A 445 7.81 10.22 -1.77
C THR A 445 6.51 9.93 -2.53
N ALA A 446 6.17 10.78 -3.50
CA ALA A 446 5.00 10.57 -4.35
C ALA A 446 5.05 9.23 -5.11
N GLU A 447 6.22 8.79 -5.56
CA GLU A 447 6.36 7.48 -6.20
C GLU A 447 6.02 6.33 -5.24
N LEU A 448 6.53 6.38 -3.99
CA LEU A 448 6.23 5.32 -3.02
C LEU A 448 4.75 5.29 -2.65
N PHE A 449 4.08 6.42 -2.47
CA PHE A 449 2.63 6.45 -2.25
C PHE A 449 1.81 6.05 -3.50
N TYR A 450 2.29 6.32 -4.71
CA TYR A 450 1.69 5.78 -5.94
C TYR A 450 1.83 4.24 -6.02
N ARG A 451 2.92 3.66 -5.52
CA ARG A 451 3.08 2.20 -5.37
C ARG A 451 2.13 1.63 -4.33
N VAL A 452 1.91 2.32 -3.22
CA VAL A 452 0.86 1.98 -2.23
C VAL A 452 -0.52 1.96 -2.89
N ALA A 453 -0.85 3.01 -3.64
CA ALA A 453 -2.14 3.16 -4.30
C ALA A 453 -2.43 2.04 -5.30
N THR A 454 -1.47 1.76 -6.20
CA THR A 454 -1.59 0.67 -7.18
C THR A 454 -1.65 -0.71 -6.52
N ALA A 455 -0.96 -0.93 -5.40
CA ALA A 455 -1.03 -2.19 -4.66
C ALA A 455 -2.40 -2.41 -3.98
N TYR A 456 -2.99 -1.41 -3.32
CA TYR A 456 -4.35 -1.52 -2.77
C TYR A 456 -5.42 -1.63 -3.88
N HIS A 457 -5.22 -0.95 -5.02
CA HIS A 457 -6.10 -1.04 -6.19
C HIS A 457 -6.11 -2.47 -6.78
N ARG A 458 -4.94 -3.14 -6.82
CA ARG A 458 -4.87 -4.58 -7.15
C ARG A 458 -5.51 -5.47 -6.10
N ALA A 459 -5.35 -5.17 -4.80
CA ALA A 459 -5.97 -5.92 -3.69
C ALA A 459 -7.50 -5.72 -3.56
N ASN A 460 -8.07 -4.80 -4.34
CA ASN A 460 -9.46 -4.36 -4.33
C ASN A 460 -9.91 -3.70 -3.00
N ASP A 461 -8.99 -3.02 -2.31
CA ASP A 461 -9.28 -2.11 -1.19
C ASP A 461 -9.37 -0.68 -1.76
N GLN A 462 -10.55 -0.34 -2.30
CA GLN A 462 -10.77 0.87 -3.10
C GLN A 462 -10.56 2.19 -2.32
N THR A 463 -10.86 2.21 -1.02
CA THR A 463 -10.75 3.41 -0.18
C THR A 463 -9.29 3.77 0.05
N GLU A 464 -8.49 2.80 0.47
CA GLU A 464 -7.06 2.90 0.73
C GLU A 464 -6.30 3.24 -0.56
N ALA A 465 -6.67 2.62 -1.68
CA ALA A 465 -6.14 2.94 -3.00
C ALA A 465 -6.38 4.41 -3.36
N ARG A 466 -7.63 4.89 -3.24
CA ARG A 466 -7.99 6.27 -3.56
C ARG A 466 -7.26 7.29 -2.69
N GLN A 467 -7.25 7.07 -1.37
CA GLN A 467 -6.54 7.94 -0.43
C GLN A 467 -5.03 8.00 -0.75
N SER A 468 -4.43 6.88 -1.14
CA SER A 468 -3.02 6.80 -1.51
C SER A 468 -2.72 7.49 -2.83
N TYR A 469 -3.61 7.41 -3.84
CA TYR A 469 -3.49 8.22 -5.07
C TYR A 469 -3.57 9.72 -4.75
N ASP A 470 -4.57 10.13 -3.95
CA ASP A 470 -4.73 11.52 -3.54
C ASP A 470 -3.51 12.05 -2.77
N TYR A 471 -2.89 11.22 -1.94
CA TYR A 471 -1.69 11.59 -1.19
C TYR A 471 -0.43 11.65 -2.09
N ALA A 472 -0.25 10.67 -2.99
CA ALA A 472 0.83 10.68 -3.97
C ALA A 472 0.80 11.93 -4.87
N ILE A 473 -0.39 12.29 -5.36
CA ILE A 473 -0.61 13.49 -6.18
C ILE A 473 -0.28 14.76 -5.38
N LYS A 474 -0.68 14.83 -4.11
CA LYS A 474 -0.40 15.98 -3.22
C LYS A 474 1.07 16.16 -2.87
N LEU A 475 1.84 15.08 -2.73
CA LEU A 475 3.28 15.15 -2.47
C LEU A 475 4.06 15.74 -3.66
N GLY A 476 3.54 15.57 -4.89
CA GLY A 476 4.20 16.01 -6.11
C GLY A 476 5.36 15.11 -6.56
N GLY A 477 5.54 15.00 -7.87
CA GLY A 477 6.59 14.18 -8.47
C GLY A 477 6.78 14.50 -9.94
N THR A 478 7.47 13.63 -10.69
CA THR A 478 7.72 13.89 -12.12
C THR A 478 6.41 13.94 -12.91
N PRO A 479 6.31 14.78 -13.97
CA PRO A 479 5.10 14.88 -14.77
C PRO A 479 4.62 13.53 -15.35
N ALA A 480 5.54 12.65 -15.74
CA ALA A 480 5.23 11.31 -16.23
C ALA A 480 4.61 10.40 -15.14
N MET A 481 5.12 10.46 -13.90
CA MET A 481 4.57 9.71 -12.77
C MET A 481 3.20 10.26 -12.37
N LEU A 482 3.06 11.58 -12.23
CA LEU A 482 1.78 12.21 -11.89
C LEU A 482 0.71 11.93 -12.95
N SER A 483 1.05 12.06 -14.23
CA SER A 483 0.19 11.69 -15.36
C SER A 483 -0.33 10.26 -15.21
N LYS A 484 0.55 9.30 -14.90
CA LYS A 484 0.13 7.92 -14.68
C LYS A 484 -0.71 7.73 -13.42
N ALA A 485 -0.38 8.41 -12.32
CA ALA A 485 -1.17 8.37 -11.08
C ALA A 485 -2.60 8.87 -11.31
N PHE A 486 -2.80 9.91 -12.14
CA PHE A 486 -4.12 10.38 -12.55
C PHE A 486 -4.88 9.38 -13.44
N ALA A 487 -4.21 8.72 -14.39
CA ALA A 487 -4.83 7.70 -15.24
C ALA A 487 -5.27 6.46 -14.45
N ASP A 488 -4.43 5.96 -13.54
CA ASP A 488 -4.74 4.82 -12.70
C ASP A 488 -5.80 5.15 -11.62
N LYS A 489 -5.77 6.39 -11.08
CA LYS A 489 -6.85 6.90 -10.20
C LYS A 489 -8.18 6.98 -10.95
N ALA A 490 -8.19 7.46 -12.19
CA ALA A 490 -9.41 7.52 -12.99
C ALA A 490 -10.01 6.13 -13.26
N ALA A 491 -9.17 5.12 -13.50
CA ALA A 491 -9.61 3.73 -13.61
C ALA A 491 -10.32 3.26 -12.32
N LEU A 492 -9.71 3.54 -11.14
CA LEU A 492 -10.35 3.27 -9.85
C LEU A 492 -11.68 4.03 -9.70
N GLU A 493 -11.75 5.29 -10.13
CA GLU A 493 -12.97 6.10 -10.03
C GLU A 493 -14.12 5.55 -10.91
N ILE A 494 -13.83 5.01 -12.10
CA ILE A 494 -14.81 4.27 -12.92
C ILE A 494 -15.33 3.05 -12.15
N GLU A 495 -14.44 2.28 -11.53
CA GLU A 495 -14.79 1.07 -10.76
C GLU A 495 -15.53 1.36 -9.44
N MET A 496 -15.39 2.56 -8.89
CA MET A 496 -16.20 3.07 -7.78
C MET A 496 -17.56 3.62 -8.24
N GLY A 497 -17.85 3.63 -9.55
CA GLY A 497 -19.07 4.17 -10.12
C GLY A 497 -19.12 5.70 -10.17
N LYS A 498 -17.97 6.35 -10.41
CA LYS A 498 -17.78 7.81 -10.37
C LYS A 498 -17.20 8.37 -11.70
N PRO A 499 -17.90 8.20 -12.84
CA PRO A 499 -17.40 8.61 -14.16
C PRO A 499 -17.10 10.11 -14.28
N ASP A 500 -17.80 10.98 -13.57
CA ASP A 500 -17.52 12.43 -13.56
C ASP A 500 -16.23 12.81 -12.82
N GLU A 501 -15.89 12.07 -11.75
CA GLU A 501 -14.60 12.25 -11.07
C GLU A 501 -13.47 11.72 -11.96
N ALA A 502 -13.67 10.54 -12.56
CA ALA A 502 -12.73 9.94 -13.49
C ALA A 502 -12.42 10.85 -14.69
N LEU A 503 -13.41 11.50 -15.31
CA LEU A 503 -13.16 12.46 -16.40
C LEU A 503 -12.27 13.64 -15.97
N ARG A 504 -12.45 14.17 -14.75
CA ARG A 504 -11.58 15.23 -14.22
C ARG A 504 -10.17 14.70 -13.99
N SER A 505 -10.02 13.53 -13.38
CA SER A 505 -8.71 12.87 -13.22
C SER A 505 -8.01 12.65 -14.57
N LEU A 506 -8.72 12.17 -15.59
CA LEU A 506 -8.19 11.98 -16.95
C LEU A 506 -7.75 13.28 -17.64
N SER A 507 -8.27 14.45 -17.27
CA SER A 507 -7.77 15.72 -17.83
C SER A 507 -6.36 16.11 -17.35
N TYR A 508 -5.83 15.45 -16.32
CA TYR A 508 -4.48 15.65 -15.78
C TYR A 508 -3.50 14.51 -16.14
N SER A 509 -3.93 13.50 -16.89
CA SER A 509 -3.03 12.50 -17.48
C SER A 509 -2.75 12.79 -18.95
N ASP A 510 -1.79 12.07 -19.53
CA ASP A 510 -1.53 12.11 -20.97
C ASP A 510 -2.81 11.73 -21.76
N PRO A 511 -3.39 12.67 -22.54
CA PRO A 511 -4.66 12.46 -23.25
C PRO A 511 -4.52 11.55 -24.48
N ARG A 512 -3.28 11.23 -24.90
CA ARG A 512 -2.95 10.27 -25.97
C ARG A 512 -2.44 8.94 -25.42
N SER A 513 -2.35 8.76 -24.10
CA SER A 513 -2.07 7.43 -23.54
C SER A 513 -3.23 6.47 -23.81
N TYR A 514 -2.92 5.23 -24.17
CA TYR A 514 -3.92 4.20 -24.47
C TYR A 514 -4.95 4.03 -23.34
N GLN A 515 -4.49 4.03 -22.08
CA GLN A 515 -5.36 3.93 -20.91
C GLN A 515 -6.33 5.12 -20.79
N ASN A 516 -5.87 6.35 -21.08
CA ASN A 516 -6.75 7.52 -21.08
C ASN A 516 -7.80 7.42 -22.18
N LEU A 517 -7.39 7.13 -23.42
CA LEU A 517 -8.31 7.01 -24.56
C LEU A 517 -9.40 5.97 -24.29
N MET A 518 -9.02 4.76 -23.85
CA MET A 518 -9.96 3.69 -23.54
C MET A 518 -10.94 4.07 -22.42
N ASN A 519 -10.44 4.61 -21.31
CA ASN A 519 -11.28 4.97 -20.17
C ASN A 519 -12.16 6.20 -20.46
N ARG A 520 -11.67 7.17 -21.24
CA ARG A 520 -12.42 8.36 -21.67
C ARG A 520 -13.55 7.97 -22.64
N ALA A 521 -13.25 7.12 -23.63
CA ALA A 521 -14.23 6.58 -24.55
C ALA A 521 -15.29 5.75 -23.82
N LEU A 522 -14.90 4.88 -22.89
CA LEU A 522 -15.84 4.13 -22.04
C LEU A 522 -16.80 5.07 -21.28
N ILE A 523 -16.29 6.12 -20.64
CA ILE A 523 -17.17 7.08 -19.95
C ILE A 523 -18.13 7.77 -20.94
N TYR A 524 -17.72 8.03 -22.18
CA TYR A 524 -18.60 8.58 -23.21
C TYR A 524 -19.71 7.58 -23.60
N VAL A 525 -19.42 6.28 -23.70
CA VAL A 525 -20.45 5.23 -23.89
C VAL A 525 -21.43 5.19 -22.72
N LEU A 526 -20.93 5.24 -21.48
CA LEU A 526 -21.77 5.25 -20.27
C LEU A 526 -22.64 6.51 -20.16
N LYS A 527 -22.22 7.63 -20.78
CA LYS A 527 -22.98 8.88 -20.88
C LYS A 527 -23.86 9.00 -22.13
N GLY A 528 -23.90 7.99 -23.00
CA GLY A 528 -24.68 8.02 -24.24
C GLY A 528 -24.08 8.85 -25.38
N ASN A 529 -22.86 9.39 -25.25
CA ASN A 529 -22.18 10.09 -26.34
C ASN A 529 -21.43 9.09 -27.23
N TYR A 530 -22.19 8.25 -27.95
CA TYR A 530 -21.64 7.18 -28.78
C TYR A 530 -20.77 7.68 -29.95
N PRO A 531 -21.10 8.77 -30.69
CA PRO A 531 -20.23 9.28 -31.74
C PRO A 531 -18.88 9.77 -31.19
N GLY A 532 -18.89 10.47 -30.05
CA GLY A 532 -17.65 10.89 -29.38
C GLY A 532 -16.84 9.72 -28.83
N ALA A 533 -17.50 8.69 -28.30
CA ALA A 533 -16.82 7.46 -27.86
C ALA A 533 -16.13 6.73 -29.03
N ALA A 534 -16.82 6.60 -30.17
CA ALA A 534 -16.28 5.93 -31.36
C ALA A 534 -15.00 6.62 -31.87
N ALA A 535 -15.02 7.95 -32.02
CA ALA A 535 -13.84 8.72 -32.43
C ALA A 535 -12.64 8.54 -31.47
N ILE A 536 -12.86 8.50 -30.16
CA ILE A 536 -11.79 8.29 -29.17
C ILE A 536 -11.27 6.83 -29.20
N TYR A 537 -12.13 5.84 -29.47
CA TYR A 537 -11.69 4.46 -29.70
C TYR A 537 -10.90 4.31 -31.01
N GLU A 538 -11.22 5.07 -32.06
CA GLU A 538 -10.42 5.12 -33.29
C GLU A 538 -9.02 5.71 -33.04
N GLU A 539 -8.88 6.72 -32.17
CA GLU A 539 -7.57 7.17 -31.69
C GLU A 539 -6.82 6.04 -30.95
N ALA A 540 -7.51 5.21 -30.17
CA ALA A 540 -6.88 4.08 -29.48
C ALA A 540 -6.43 2.97 -30.47
N LEU A 541 -7.17 2.74 -31.56
CA LEU A 541 -6.76 1.84 -32.65
C LEU A 541 -5.52 2.37 -33.37
N ALA A 542 -5.32 3.68 -33.51
CA ALA A 542 -4.11 4.24 -34.10
C ALA A 542 -2.85 3.90 -33.28
N LEU A 543 -2.98 3.70 -31.96
CA LEU A 543 -1.90 3.24 -31.09
C LEU A 543 -1.75 1.71 -31.07
N ARG A 544 -2.87 0.98 -31.17
CA ARG A 544 -2.90 -0.49 -31.14
C ARG A 544 -3.88 -1.05 -32.20
N PRO A 545 -3.45 -1.18 -33.46
CA PRO A 545 -4.34 -1.57 -34.56
C PRO A 545 -4.90 -3.00 -34.50
N GLN A 546 -4.38 -3.84 -33.60
CA GLN A 546 -4.76 -5.26 -33.45
C GLN A 546 -5.32 -5.56 -32.05
N ASP A 547 -5.87 -4.56 -31.36
CA ASP A 547 -6.40 -4.73 -30.02
C ASP A 547 -7.89 -5.15 -30.05
N PRO A 548 -8.23 -6.40 -29.67
CA PRO A 548 -9.61 -6.90 -29.71
C PRO A 548 -10.54 -6.17 -28.73
N LEU A 549 -10.01 -5.62 -27.63
CA LEU A 549 -10.82 -4.89 -26.65
C LEU A 549 -11.36 -3.59 -27.24
N VAL A 550 -10.57 -2.89 -28.05
CA VAL A 550 -11.01 -1.65 -28.72
C VAL A 550 -12.11 -1.96 -29.73
N TYR A 551 -11.94 -3.01 -30.54
CA TYR A 551 -12.97 -3.46 -31.48
C TYR A 551 -14.24 -3.94 -30.77
N TYR A 552 -14.14 -4.64 -29.65
CA TYR A 552 -15.31 -5.06 -28.87
C TYR A 552 -16.06 -3.85 -28.28
N SER A 553 -15.34 -2.85 -27.76
CA SER A 553 -15.92 -1.60 -27.27
C SER A 553 -16.59 -0.77 -28.37
N LEU A 554 -16.02 -0.75 -29.58
CA LEU A 554 -16.66 -0.17 -30.77
C LEU A 554 -17.93 -0.93 -31.17
N ALA A 555 -17.93 -2.27 -31.08
CA ALA A 555 -19.14 -3.07 -31.33
C ALA A 555 -20.26 -2.76 -30.34
N ILE A 556 -19.96 -2.61 -29.04
CA ILE A 556 -20.94 -2.15 -28.03
C ILE A 556 -21.42 -0.72 -28.32
N THR A 557 -20.51 0.17 -28.71
CA THR A 557 -20.83 1.56 -29.06
C THR A 557 -21.75 1.63 -30.29
N ALA A 558 -21.61 0.72 -31.25
CA ALA A 558 -22.51 0.58 -32.40
C ALA A 558 -23.85 -0.08 -32.02
N ALA A 559 -23.83 -1.09 -31.14
CA ALA A 559 -25.02 -1.78 -30.66
C ALA A 559 -25.98 -0.84 -29.93
N ARG A 560 -25.46 0.03 -29.05
CA ARG A 560 -26.23 1.09 -28.36
C ARG A 560 -26.73 2.21 -29.29
N GLN A 561 -26.27 2.25 -30.55
CA GLN A 561 -26.81 3.11 -31.62
C GLN A 561 -27.77 2.35 -32.55
N HIS A 562 -28.10 1.10 -32.25
CA HIS A 562 -28.88 0.18 -33.09
C HIS A 562 -28.29 -0.05 -34.50
N ASN A 563 -26.98 0.16 -34.69
CA ASN A 563 -26.30 -0.02 -35.97
C ASN A 563 -25.77 -1.46 -36.11
N GLU A 564 -26.62 -2.38 -36.61
CA GLU A 564 -26.28 -3.80 -36.78
C GLU A 564 -25.02 -4.02 -37.64
N ALA A 565 -24.89 -3.27 -38.75
CA ALA A 565 -23.78 -3.44 -39.69
C ALA A 565 -22.42 -3.09 -39.07
N ALA A 566 -22.33 -1.97 -38.35
CA ALA A 566 -21.11 -1.58 -37.63
C ALA A 566 -20.86 -2.52 -36.43
N THR A 567 -21.91 -2.94 -35.73
CA THR A 567 -21.83 -3.93 -34.64
C THR A 567 -21.19 -5.22 -35.12
N ALA A 568 -21.71 -5.82 -36.20
CA ALA A 568 -21.18 -7.04 -36.79
C ALA A 568 -19.76 -6.87 -37.36
N LEU A 569 -19.45 -5.72 -37.98
CA LEU A 569 -18.11 -5.42 -38.49
C LEU A 569 -17.06 -5.41 -37.38
N HIS A 570 -17.29 -4.63 -36.32
CA HIS A 570 -16.33 -4.50 -35.22
C HIS A 570 -16.26 -5.77 -34.38
N LEU A 571 -17.39 -6.44 -34.14
CA LEU A 571 -17.41 -7.71 -33.41
C LEU A 571 -16.63 -8.80 -34.15
N ARG A 572 -16.76 -8.90 -35.48
CA ARG A 572 -15.96 -9.84 -36.30
C ARG A 572 -14.46 -9.58 -36.18
N ARG A 573 -14.05 -8.30 -36.09
CA ARG A 573 -12.64 -7.93 -35.85
C ARG A 573 -12.18 -8.35 -34.46
N ALA A 574 -12.97 -8.11 -33.42
CA ALA A 574 -12.66 -8.55 -32.07
C ALA A 574 -12.52 -10.08 -31.98
N VAL A 575 -13.49 -10.83 -32.50
CA VAL A 575 -13.50 -12.30 -32.52
C VAL A 575 -12.36 -12.90 -33.36
N GLY A 576 -12.03 -12.28 -34.49
CA GLY A 576 -10.92 -12.71 -35.34
C GLY A 576 -9.53 -12.50 -34.72
N LEU A 577 -9.41 -11.54 -33.80
CA LEU A 577 -8.17 -11.26 -33.04
C LEU A 577 -8.10 -12.07 -31.74
N ASP A 578 -9.22 -12.22 -31.02
CA ASP A 578 -9.35 -13.09 -29.85
C ASP A 578 -10.73 -13.77 -29.83
N ARG A 579 -10.71 -15.10 -29.97
CA ARG A 579 -11.89 -15.96 -29.98
C ARG A 579 -12.70 -15.95 -28.68
N SER A 580 -12.12 -15.52 -27.56
CA SER A 580 -12.83 -15.41 -26.27
C SER A 580 -14.03 -14.46 -26.35
N TYR A 581 -13.94 -13.43 -27.19
CA TYR A 581 -15.02 -12.46 -27.40
C TYR A 581 -16.26 -13.04 -28.08
N ALA A 582 -16.17 -14.20 -28.76
CA ALA A 582 -17.34 -14.84 -29.34
C ALA A 582 -18.29 -15.35 -28.26
N ASN A 583 -17.76 -16.07 -27.26
CA ASN A 583 -18.52 -16.53 -26.10
C ASN A 583 -19.03 -15.34 -25.29
N ARG A 584 -18.17 -14.33 -25.07
CA ARG A 584 -18.55 -13.11 -24.35
C ARG A 584 -19.76 -12.42 -25.01
N ALA A 585 -19.74 -12.23 -26.33
CA ALA A 585 -20.80 -11.56 -27.06
C ALA A 585 -22.15 -12.31 -27.07
N VAL A 586 -22.15 -13.63 -26.91
CA VAL A 586 -23.38 -14.43 -26.78
C VAL A 586 -24.03 -14.22 -25.41
N GLU A 587 -23.24 -13.99 -24.36
CA GLU A 587 -23.70 -13.75 -22.99
C GLU A 587 -23.96 -12.25 -22.69
N ASP A 588 -23.33 -11.34 -23.43
CA ASP A 588 -23.42 -9.90 -23.22
C ASP A 588 -24.78 -9.33 -23.64
N LEU A 589 -25.45 -8.67 -22.71
CA LEU A 589 -26.79 -8.11 -22.93
C LEU A 589 -26.80 -6.95 -23.93
N GLU A 590 -25.65 -6.29 -24.16
CA GLU A 590 -25.49 -5.26 -25.19
C GLU A 590 -25.90 -5.75 -26.58
N PHE A 591 -25.71 -7.05 -26.86
CA PHE A 591 -26.00 -7.63 -28.18
C PHE A 591 -27.34 -8.38 -28.28
N ARG A 592 -28.14 -8.39 -27.19
CA ARG A 592 -29.36 -9.21 -27.08
C ARG A 592 -30.30 -9.08 -28.29
N GLU A 593 -30.46 -7.87 -28.82
CA GLU A 593 -31.35 -7.56 -29.95
C GLU A 593 -30.83 -8.11 -31.29
N PHE A 594 -29.51 -8.25 -31.43
CA PHE A 594 -28.84 -8.72 -32.65
C PHE A 594 -28.59 -10.23 -32.67
N THR A 595 -28.76 -10.93 -31.54
CA THR A 595 -28.43 -12.38 -31.39
C THR A 595 -29.06 -13.32 -32.44
N LYS A 596 -30.17 -12.92 -33.07
CA LYS A 596 -30.86 -13.68 -34.13
C LYS A 596 -30.48 -13.23 -35.56
N GLY A 597 -29.77 -12.12 -35.70
CA GLY A 597 -29.38 -11.54 -36.99
C GLY A 597 -28.29 -12.37 -37.67
N LYS A 598 -28.43 -12.57 -38.99
CA LYS A 598 -27.45 -13.31 -39.79
C LYS A 598 -26.05 -12.68 -39.70
N GLN A 599 -25.97 -11.34 -39.73
CA GLN A 599 -24.71 -10.61 -39.67
C GLN A 599 -23.98 -10.82 -38.33
N PHE A 600 -24.73 -10.83 -37.22
CA PHE A 600 -24.20 -11.12 -35.89
C PHE A 600 -23.68 -12.56 -35.80
N LEU A 601 -24.47 -13.55 -36.23
CA LEU A 601 -24.04 -14.95 -36.22
C LEU A 601 -22.82 -15.21 -37.12
N GLU A 602 -22.66 -14.46 -38.21
CA GLU A 602 -21.46 -14.48 -39.07
C GLU A 602 -20.28 -13.68 -38.50
N ALA A 603 -20.48 -12.80 -37.51
CA ALA A 603 -19.41 -12.10 -36.81
C ALA A 603 -18.79 -12.93 -35.68
N LEU A 604 -19.49 -13.98 -35.21
CA LEU A 604 -19.00 -14.92 -34.21
C LEU A 604 -18.20 -16.10 -34.80
N ARG A 605 -18.23 -16.27 -36.14
CA ARG A 605 -17.52 -17.32 -36.89
C ARG A 605 -16.09 -16.93 -37.24
#